data_AF-W2CMD9-F1
#
_entry.id   AF-W2CMD9-F1
#
_cell.length_a   1.000
_cell.length_b   1.000
_cell.length_c   1.000
_cell.angle_alpha   90.00
_cell.angle_beta   90.00
_cell.angle_gamma   90.00
#
_symmetry.space_group_name_H-M   'P 1'
#
loop_
_entity.id
_entity.type
_entity.pdbx_description
1 polymer ?
#
loop_
_entity_poly.entity_id
_entity_poly.type
_entity_poly.pdbx_seq_one_letter_code
_entity_poly.pdbx_strand_id
1 'polypeptide(L)' 'NSPFDESCLRAAFKRYELEYPDYRFYCTCRAARRVFKQLPNHRLETVAAACGFDLTQHHHALADAEACAEIAIRIL' A
#
# COMPACT_ATOMS: atom_id res chain seq x y z
N ASN A 1 1.27 5.03 -0.55
CA ASN A 1 -0.03 4.99 -1.28
C ASN A 1 0.29 5.11 -2.77
N SER A 2 -0.48 4.46 -3.66
CA SER A 2 0.03 4.22 -5.02
C SER A 2 0.55 5.45 -5.81
N PRO A 3 -0.05 6.66 -5.78
CA PRO A 3 0.47 7.78 -6.57
C PRO A 3 1.84 8.26 -6.09
N PHE A 4 2.09 8.22 -4.78
CA PHE A 4 3.39 8.58 -4.22
C PHE A 4 4.44 7.53 -4.59
N ASP A 5 4.16 6.26 -4.33
CA ASP A 5 5.09 5.14 -4.55
C ASP A 5 5.45 5.02 -6.05
N GLU A 6 4.47 5.17 -6.95
CA GLU A 6 4.68 5.19 -8.39
C GLU A 6 5.57 6.36 -8.83
N SER A 7 5.37 7.56 -8.26
CA SER A 7 6.19 8.72 -8.59
C SER A 7 7.66 8.54 -8.20
N CYS A 8 7.91 7.94 -7.03
CA CYS A 8 9.26 7.61 -6.58
C CYS A 8 9.93 6.57 -7.49
N LEU A 9 9.19 5.51 -7.85
CA LEU A 9 9.71 4.47 -8.73
C LEU A 9 10.03 5.01 -10.13
N ARG A 10 9.12 5.78 -10.73
CA ARG A 10 9.34 6.43 -12.03
C ARG A 10 10.54 7.38 -12.00
N ALA A 11 10.70 8.14 -10.92
CA ALA A 11 11.85 9.02 -10.74
C ALA A 11 13.18 8.25 -10.65
N ALA A 12 13.19 7.10 -9.95
CA ALA A 12 14.36 6.23 -9.89
C ALA A 12 14.73 5.67 -11.27
N PHE A 13 13.76 5.14 -12.02
CA PHE A 13 13.98 4.67 -13.39
C PHE A 13 14.56 5.78 -14.28
N LYS A 14 13.96 6.98 -14.23
CA LYS A 14 14.46 8.15 -14.97
C LYS A 14 15.89 8.51 -14.58
N ARG A 15 16.23 8.48 -13.28
CA ARG A 15 17.56 8.87 -12.77
C ARG A 15 18.67 7.93 -13.25
N TYR A 16 18.35 6.65 -13.44
CA TYR A 16 19.28 5.63 -13.90
C TYR A 16 19.10 5.27 -15.37
N GLU A 17 18.33 6.07 -16.13
CA GLU A 17 18.10 5.89 -17.57
C GLU A 17 17.54 4.50 -17.92
N LEU A 18 16.73 3.94 -17.02
CA LEU A 18 16.07 2.66 -17.19
C LEU A 18 14.71 2.85 -17.87
N GLU A 19 14.37 1.95 -18.79
CA GLU A 19 13.03 1.87 -19.40
C GLU A 19 12.01 1.49 -18.33
N TYR A 20 10.93 2.27 -18.21
CA TYR A 20 9.88 2.00 -17.24
C TYR A 20 8.84 1.03 -17.83
N PRO A 21 8.65 -0.19 -17.29
CA PRO A 21 7.79 -1.22 -17.89
C PRO A 21 6.28 -0.97 -17.78
N ASP A 22 5.85 0.26 -17.52
CA ASP A 22 4.46 0.65 -17.25
C ASP A 22 3.73 -0.26 -16.25
N TYR A 23 4.39 -0.46 -15.09
CA TYR A 23 3.83 -1.22 -13.99
C TYR A 23 2.41 -0.77 -13.64
N ARG A 24 1.53 -1.76 -13.43
CA ARG A 24 0.17 -1.51 -12.95
C ARG A 24 0.16 -1.42 -11.43
N PHE A 25 -0.34 -0.29 -10.91
CA PHE A 25 -0.47 -0.07 -9.48
C PHE A 25 -1.87 -0.34 -8.98
N TYR A 26 -1.95 -0.91 -7.78
CA TYR A 26 -3.17 -1.04 -7.00
C TYR A 26 -3.00 -0.30 -5.67
N CYS A 27 -4.08 0.30 -5.17
CA CYS A 27 -4.03 1.11 -3.96
C CYS A 27 -4.98 0.54 -2.92
N THR A 28 -4.43 -0.27 -2.01
CA THR A 28 -5.14 -0.85 -0.87
C THR A 28 -5.79 0.22 0.02
N CYS A 29 -5.15 1.37 0.21
CA CYS A 29 -5.74 2.51 0.93
C CYS A 29 -7.05 3.01 0.27
N ARG A 30 -7.08 3.13 -1.07
CA ARG A 30 -8.31 3.52 -1.81
C ARG A 30 -9.36 2.42 -1.80
N ALA A 31 -8.94 1.16 -1.85
CA ALA A 31 -9.86 0.01 -1.74
C ALA A 31 -10.48 -0.07 -0.35
N ALA A 32 -9.67 0.04 0.70
CA ALA A 32 -10.10 0.01 2.09
C ALA A 32 -11.17 1.08 2.38
N ARG A 33 -10.99 2.31 1.90
CA ARG A 33 -12.00 3.38 2.03
C ARG A 33 -13.37 3.04 1.44
N ARG A 34 -13.42 2.15 0.45
CA ARG A 34 -14.67 1.71 -0.19
C ARG A 34 -15.29 0.51 0.51
N VAL A 35 -14.45 -0.42 0.95
CA VAL A 35 -14.86 -1.71 1.54
C VAL A 35 -15.17 -1.58 3.04
N PHE A 36 -14.33 -0.87 3.80
CA PHE A 36 -14.39 -0.81 5.26
C PHE A 36 -14.94 0.52 5.80
N LYS A 37 -16.12 0.93 5.32
CA LYS A 37 -16.74 2.23 5.64
C LYS A 37 -16.97 2.46 7.14
N GLN A 38 -17.09 1.40 7.91
CA GLN A 38 -17.35 1.41 9.35
C GLN A 38 -16.09 1.61 10.20
N LEU A 39 -14.89 1.52 9.63
CA LEU A 39 -13.67 1.71 10.40
C LEU A 39 -13.54 3.17 10.86
N PRO A 40 -13.02 3.41 12.08
CA PRO A 40 -12.89 4.77 12.62
C PRO A 40 -11.94 5.63 11.80
N ASN A 41 -10.98 5.02 11.10
CA ASN A 41 -10.11 5.65 10.13
C ASN A 41 -9.56 4.59 9.16
N HIS A 42 -8.82 5.05 8.14
CA HIS A 42 -8.20 4.18 7.14
C HIS A 42 -6.67 4.33 7.13
N ARG A 43 -6.08 4.49 8.32
CA ARG A 43 -4.63 4.36 8.52
C ARG A 43 -4.22 2.90 8.37
N LEU A 44 -2.96 2.66 8.03
CA LEU A 44 -2.49 1.33 7.63
C LEU A 44 -2.68 0.31 8.75
N GLU A 45 -2.30 0.66 9.98
CA GLU A 45 -2.44 -0.14 11.18
C GLU A 45 -3.90 -0.50 11.47
N THR A 46 -4.83 0.45 11.32
CA THR A 46 -6.26 0.22 11.56
C THR A 46 -6.84 -0.77 10.54
N VAL A 47 -6.48 -0.62 9.26
CA VAL A 47 -6.98 -1.49 8.19
C VAL A 47 -6.32 -2.87 8.27
N ALA A 48 -5.03 -2.94 8.58
CA ALA A 48 -4.30 -4.19 8.76
C ALA A 48 -4.88 -5.00 9.94
N ALA A 49 -5.11 -4.35 11.08
CA ALA A 49 -5.75 -4.99 12.23
C ALA A 49 -7.16 -5.50 11.89
N ALA A 50 -7.94 -4.73 11.12
CA ALA A 50 -9.26 -5.17 10.64
C ALA A 50 -9.18 -6.39 9.68
N CYS A 51 -8.04 -6.58 9.01
CA CYS A 51 -7.77 -7.75 8.17
C CYS A 51 -7.15 -8.93 8.96
N GLY A 52 -6.90 -8.76 10.26
CA GLY A 52 -6.29 -9.78 11.13
C GLY A 52 -4.75 -9.77 11.13
N PHE A 53 -4.12 -8.70 10.65
CA PHE A 53 -2.66 -8.55 10.64
C PHE A 53 -2.21 -7.55 11.71
N ASP A 54 -1.25 -7.95 12.55
CA ASP A 54 -0.67 -7.09 13.58
C ASP A 54 0.60 -6.39 13.07
N LEU A 55 0.51 -5.07 12.87
CA LEU A 55 1.62 -4.25 12.36
C LEU A 55 2.50 -3.78 13.52
N THR A 56 3.46 -4.61 13.90
CA THR A 56 4.32 -4.38 15.09
C THR A 56 5.48 -3.43 14.84
N GLN A 57 5.98 -3.31 13.60
CA GLN A 57 7.09 -2.43 13.21
C GLN A 57 6.64 -1.35 12.21
N HIS A 58 5.65 -0.56 12.62
CA HIS A 58 5.13 0.52 11.79
C HIS A 58 6.24 1.51 11.40
N HIS A 59 6.30 1.93 10.13
CA HIS A 59 7.36 2.74 9.49
C HIS A 59 8.62 1.99 9.04
N HIS A 60 8.69 0.67 9.23
CA HIS A 60 9.65 -0.14 8.49
C HIS A 60 9.06 -0.47 7.11
N ALA A 61 9.74 -0.08 6.03
CA ALA A 61 9.22 -0.21 4.67
C ALA A 61 8.76 -1.65 4.32
N LEU A 62 9.47 -2.66 4.83
CA LEU A 62 9.07 -4.06 4.66
C LEU A 62 7.78 -4.40 5.40
N ALA A 63 7.64 -3.97 6.66
CA ALA A 63 6.46 -4.29 7.46
C ALA A 63 5.21 -3.58 6.90
N ASP A 64 5.36 -2.34 6.45
CA ASP A 64 4.28 -1.61 5.79
C ASP A 64 3.88 -2.28 4.45
N ALA A 65 4.85 -2.85 3.71
CA ALA A 65 4.59 -3.61 2.49
C ALA A 65 3.87 -4.94 2.75
N GLU A 66 4.26 -5.68 3.80
CA GLU A 66 3.59 -6.90 4.26
C GLU A 66 2.13 -6.61 4.66
N ALA A 67 1.90 -5.56 5.46
CA ALA A 67 0.56 -5.12 5.80
C ALA A 67 -0.27 -4.75 4.56
N CYS A 68 0.33 -4.07 3.58
CA CYS A 68 -0.34 -3.79 2.31
C CYS A 68 -0.68 -5.07 1.54
N ALA A 69 0.18 -6.08 1.54
CA ALA A 69 -0.08 -7.36 0.87
C ALA A 69 -1.25 -8.11 1.55
N GLU A 70 -1.28 -8.16 2.87
CA GLU A 70 -2.38 -8.81 3.62
C GLU A 70 -3.72 -8.12 3.37
N ILE A 71 -3.73 -6.78 3.35
CA ILE A 71 -4.93 -6.02 2.98
C ILE A 71 -5.33 -6.36 1.53
N ALA A 72 -4.38 -6.38 0.60
CA ALA A 72 -4.65 -6.68 -0.81
C ALA A 72 -5.32 -8.05 -0.99
N ILE A 73 -4.79 -9.11 -0.36
CA ILE A 73 -5.34 -10.47 -0.39
C ILE A 73 -6.81 -10.49 0.06
N ARG A 74 -7.20 -9.58 0.96
CA ARG A 74 -8.57 -9.50 1.48
C ARG A 74 -9.54 -8.70 0.58
N ILE A 75 -9.10 -7.64 -0.09
CA ILE A 75 -10.01 -6.62 -0.65
C ILE A 75 -9.73 -6.14 -2.08
N LEU A 76 -8.67 -6.60 -2.73
CA LEU A 76 -8.37 -6.30 -4.13
C LEU A 76 -8.75 -7.47 -5.03
#